data_AF-A0AA42PVU3-F1
#
_entry.id   AF-A0AA42PVU3-F1
#
_cell.length_a   1.000
_cell.length_b   1.000
_cell.length_c   1.000
_cell.angle_alpha   90.00
_cell.angle_beta   90.00
_cell.angle_gamma   90.00
#
_symmetry.space_group_name_H-M   'P 1'
#
loop_
_entity.id
_entity.type
_entity.pdbx_description
1 polymer ?
#
loop_
_entity_poly.entity_id
_entity_poly.type
_entity_poly.pdbx_seq_one_letter_code
_entity_poly.pdbx_strand_id
1 'polypeptide(L)' 'MLTVSLFGLLLWGNSHMAAADAACEGRFVNPITDICWRCMFPLSLGSTKVTGGDLPDTSNPG' A
#
# COMPACT_ATOMS: atom_id res chain seq x y z
N MET A 1 -37.67 -6.01 -32.94
CA MET A 1 -36.76 -4.84 -33.03
C MET A 1 -36.73 -4.06 -31.71
N LEU A 2 -37.87 -3.72 -31.10
CA LEU A 2 -37.92 -2.99 -29.82
C LEU A 2 -37.35 -3.76 -28.60
N THR A 3 -37.49 -5.09 -28.59
CA THR A 3 -37.07 -5.96 -27.47
C THR A 3 -35.56 -6.14 -27.36
N VAL A 4 -34.84 -6.10 -28.48
CA VAL A 4 -33.37 -6.19 -28.53
C VAL A 4 -32.72 -4.91 -28.00
N SER A 5 -33.33 -3.76 -28.28
CA SER A 5 -32.88 -2.46 -27.79
C SER A 5 -32.99 -2.32 -26.27
N LEU A 6 -34.02 -2.91 -25.66
CA LEU A 6 -34.23 -2.86 -24.20
C LEU A 6 -33.22 -3.72 -23.43
N PHE A 7 -32.86 -4.89 -23.98
CA PHE A 7 -31.80 -5.75 -23.40
C PHE A 7 -30.40 -5.14 -23.52
N GLY A 8 -30.12 -4.42 -24.62
CA GLY A 8 -28.86 -3.70 -24.80
C GLY A 8 -28.67 -2.55 -23.79
N LEU A 9 -29.74 -1.85 -23.41
CA LEU A 9 -29.69 -0.80 -22.39
C LEU A 9 -29.42 -1.33 -20.98
N LEU A 10 -29.96 -2.51 -20.64
CA LEU A 10 -29.78 -3.11 -19.30
C LEU A 10 -28.35 -3.61 -19.07
N LEU A 11 -27.63 -3.99 -20.13
CA LEU A 11 -26.23 -4.44 -20.05
C LEU A 11 -25.22 -3.29 -20.00
N TRP A 12 -25.57 -2.09 -20.47
CA TRP A 12 -24.68 -0.91 -20.46
C TRP A 12 -24.68 -0.16 -19.11
N GLY A 13 -25.75 -0.28 -18.32
CA GLY A 13 -25.97 0.52 -17.10
C GLY A 13 -25.14 0.14 -15.86
N ASN A 14 -24.33 -0.93 -15.89
CA ASN A 14 -23.60 -1.42 -14.73
C ASN A 14 -22.16 -0.89 -14.68
N SER A 15 -21.99 0.44 -14.66
CA SER A 15 -20.69 1.05 -14.33
C SER A 15 -20.50 0.98 -12.80
N HIS A 16 -19.84 -0.08 -12.33
CA HIS A 16 -19.38 -0.20 -10.94
C HIS A 16 -18.40 0.94 -10.63
N MET A 17 -18.84 1.94 -9.86
CA MET A 17 -17.93 2.91 -9.25
C MET A 17 -17.13 2.17 -8.16
N ALA A 18 -15.87 1.87 -8.45
CA ALA A 18 -14.93 1.40 -7.44
C ALA A 18 -14.61 2.58 -6.51
N ALA A 19 -14.94 2.44 -5.22
CA ALA A 19 -14.44 3.35 -4.20
C ALA A 19 -12.94 3.09 -4.04
N ALA A 20 -12.10 4.05 -4.44
CA ALA A 20 -10.70 4.05 -4.07
C ALA A 20 -10.61 4.50 -2.61
N ASP A 21 -9.93 3.71 -1.78
CA ASP A 21 -9.60 4.14 -0.42
C ASP A 21 -8.71 5.38 -0.46
N ALA A 22 -8.75 6.21 0.58
CA ALA A 22 -7.86 7.37 0.63
C ALA A 22 -6.42 6.85 0.68
N ALA A 23 -5.62 7.19 -0.33
CA ALA A 23 -4.22 6.79 -0.34
C ALA A 23 -3.52 7.42 0.88
N CYS A 24 -3.12 6.59 1.84
CA CYS A 24 -2.22 7.01 2.90
C CYS A 24 -0.86 7.31 2.26
N GLU A 25 -0.54 8.59 2.14
CA GLU A 25 0.78 9.01 1.65
C GLU A 25 1.82 8.74 2.75
N GLY A 26 2.43 7.56 2.68
CA GLY A 26 3.59 7.22 3.49
C GLY A 26 4.80 8.00 3.00
N ARG A 27 5.49 8.70 3.89
CA ARG A 27 6.80 9.30 3.61
C ARG A 27 7.88 8.51 4.35
N PHE A 28 9.00 8.30 3.69
CA PHE A 28 10.15 7.69 4.34
C PHE A 28 10.74 8.66 5.36
N VAL A 29 11.05 8.17 6.57
CA VAL A 29 11.60 8.97 7.66
C VAL A 29 13.06 9.35 7.38
N ASN A 30 13.46 10.58 7.68
CA ASN A 30 14.85 11.00 7.60
C ASN A 30 15.62 10.63 8.88
N PRO A 31 16.60 9.71 8.83
CA PRO A 31 17.35 9.28 10.02
C PRO A 31 18.32 10.32 10.58
N ILE A 32 18.43 11.50 9.97
CA ILE A 32 19.24 12.61 10.47
C ILE A 32 18.42 13.54 11.36
N THR A 33 17.18 13.87 10.95
CA THR A 33 16.36 14.91 11.60
C THR A 33 15.13 14.38 12.30
N ASP A 34 14.56 13.27 11.84
CA ASP A 34 13.22 12.84 12.26
C ASP A 34 13.28 11.77 13.35
N ILE A 35 14.33 10.93 13.34
CA ILE A 35 14.48 9.81 14.28
C ILE A 35 15.95 9.50 14.54
N CYS A 36 16.23 8.85 15.66
CA CYS A 36 17.57 8.43 16.03
C CYS A 36 18.00 7.17 15.26
N TRP A 37 19.28 7.07 14.86
CA TRP A 37 19.80 5.87 14.18
C TRP A 37 19.66 4.58 15.00
N ARG A 38 19.83 4.68 16.32
CA ARG A 38 19.59 3.56 17.24
C ARG A 38 18.14 3.11 17.25
N CYS A 39 17.21 4.01 16.98
CA CYS A 39 15.78 3.75 16.94
C CYS A 39 15.37 3.04 15.65
N MET A 40 16.09 3.30 14.56
CA MET A 40 15.82 2.75 13.23
C MET A 40 16.40 1.34 13.04
N PHE A 41 17.34 0.92 13.90
CA PHE A 41 18.00 -0.37 13.79
C PHE A 41 17.63 -1.31 14.94
N PRO A 42 17.54 -2.62 14.68
CA PRO A 42 17.94 -3.36 13.46
C PRO A 42 17.02 -3.16 12.25
N LEU A 43 17.56 -3.40 11.04
CA LEU A 43 16.81 -3.31 9.79
C LEU A 43 17.15 -4.48 8.87
N SER A 44 16.10 -5.12 8.34
CA SER A 44 16.19 -6.17 7.33
C SER A 44 15.38 -5.79 6.10
N LEU A 45 15.92 -6.09 4.92
CA LEU A 45 15.26 -5.85 3.64
C LEU A 45 15.08 -7.20 2.93
N GLY A 46 13.83 -7.62 2.76
CA GLY A 46 13.53 -8.98 2.32
C GLY A 46 14.07 -10.01 3.30
N SER A 47 14.83 -10.98 2.78
CA SER A 47 15.51 -12.01 3.57
C SER A 47 16.89 -11.58 4.09
N THR A 48 17.35 -10.36 3.79
CA THR A 48 18.71 -9.91 4.11
C THR A 48 18.71 -8.96 5.29
N LYS A 49 19.47 -9.31 6.33
CA LYS A 49 19.73 -8.41 7.46
C LYS A 49 20.77 -7.35 7.06
N VAL A 50 20.38 -6.08 7.07
CA VAL A 50 21.28 -4.96 6.74
C VAL A 50 22.20 -4.65 7.92
N THR A 51 21.63 -4.58 9.13
CA THR A 51 22.41 -4.40 10.35
C THR A 51 21.69 -4.91 11.60
N GLY A 52 22.45 -5.12 12.66
CA GLY A 52 21.94 -5.46 13.99
C GLY A 52 21.58 -4.22 14.82
N GLY A 53 20.97 -4.48 15.97
CA GLY A 53 20.58 -3.47 16.94
C GLY A 53 19.90 -4.14 18.14
N ASP A 54 19.70 -3.36 19.20
CA ASP A 54 19.14 -3.85 20.46
C ASP A 54 17.60 -3.77 20.49
N LEU A 55 17.00 -3.17 19.48
CA LEU A 55 15.55 -3.02 19.32
C LEU A 55 14.96 -4.15 18.45
N PRO A 56 13.63 -4.33 18.44
CA PRO A 56 12.99 -5.26 17.52
C PRO A 56 12.95 -4.71 16.08
N ASP A 57 13.14 -5.60 15.10
CA ASP A 57 12.91 -5.30 13.69
C ASP A 57 11.41 -5.50 13.34
N THR A 58 10.92 -4.78 12.34
CA THR A 58 9.56 -4.98 11.82
C THR A 58 9.54 -6.03 10.73
N SER A 59 8.37 -6.65 10.49
CA SER A 59 8.26 -7.65 9.43
C SER A 59 8.35 -6.99 8.06
N ASN A 60 9.22 -7.50 7.19
CA ASN A 60 9.33 -7.00 5.83
C ASN A 60 8.04 -7.35 5.06
N PRO A 61 7.47 -6.40 4.30
CA PRO A 61 6.32 -6.68 3.44
C PRO A 61 6.70 -7.72 2.36
N GLY A 62 5.72 -8.51 1.92
CA GLY A 62 5.86 -9.58 0.92
C GLY A 62 4.93 -9.38 -0.27
#